data_AF-Q925W9-F1
#
_entry.id   AF-Q925W9-F1
#
_cell.length_a   1.000
_cell.length_b   1.000
_cell.length_c   1.000
_cell.angle_alpha   90.00
_cell.angle_beta   90.00
_cell.angle_gamma   90.00
#
_symmetry.space_group_name_H-M   'P 1'
#
loop_
_entity.id
_entity.type
_entity.pdbx_description
1 polymer ?
#
loop_
_entity_poly.entity_id
_entity_poly.type
_entity_poly.pdbx_seq_one_letter_code
_entity_poly.pdbx_strand_id
1 'polypeptide(L)' 'MQMKTFKIWLKIYWVSGLCQNRSFEVEARTFKEAFDNAEKKVPQEKVKKIKHLQGDIVGYIFEPPKRGANNFETN' A
#
# COMPACT_ATOMS: atom_id res chain seq x y z
N MET A 1 3.43 13.03 7.15
CA MET A 1 2.25 12.18 6.87
C MET A 1 2.42 10.87 7.62
N GLN A 2 1.42 10.50 8.42
CA GLN A 2 1.40 9.23 9.16
C GLN A 2 1.27 8.04 8.18
N MET A 3 1.94 6.93 8.50
CA MET A 3 1.80 5.67 7.78
C MET A 3 0.40 5.08 7.98
N LYS A 4 -0.18 4.53 6.92
CA LYS A 4 -1.51 3.91 6.91
C LYS A 4 -1.45 2.58 6.19
N THR A 5 -2.38 1.70 6.52
CA THR A 5 -2.59 0.45 5.80
C THR A 5 -3.66 0.69 4.74
N PHE A 6 -3.29 0.48 3.49
CA PHE A 6 -4.16 0.56 2.33
C PHE A 6 -4.46 -0.85 1.83
N LYS A 7 -5.73 -1.07 1.44
CA LYS A 7 -6.14 -2.22 0.66
C LYS A 7 -6.31 -1.78 -0.78
N ILE A 8 -5.52 -2.36 -1.68
CA ILE A 8 -5.44 -1.99 -3.09
C ILE A 8 -5.94 -3.13 -3.95
N TRP A 9 -6.91 -2.87 -4.82
CA TRP A 9 -7.43 -3.84 -5.78
C TRP A 9 -6.83 -3.60 -7.16
N LEU A 10 -6.19 -4.64 -7.69
CA LEU A 10 -5.57 -4.66 -9.00
C LEU A 10 -6.27 -5.69 -9.89
N LYS A 11 -6.52 -5.31 -11.14
CA LYS A 11 -6.87 -6.26 -12.20
C LYS A 11 -5.62 -6.60 -13.00
N ILE A 12 -5.17 -7.84 -12.91
CA ILE A 12 -3.95 -8.33 -13.51
C ILE A 12 -4.31 -9.16 -14.75
N TYR A 13 -3.69 -8.81 -15.86
CA TYR A 13 -3.75 -9.55 -17.11
C TYR A 13 -2.41 -10.26 -17.29
N TRP A 14 -2.43 -11.58 -17.31
CA TRP A 14 -1.24 -12.41 -17.45
C TRP A 14 -0.91 -12.62 -18.93
N VAL A 15 0.36 -12.86 -19.25
CA VAL A 15 0.81 -13.19 -20.61
C VAL A 15 0.12 -14.48 -21.12
N SER A 16 -0.22 -15.40 -20.22
CA SER A 16 -0.95 -16.64 -20.52
C SER A 16 -2.40 -16.41 -20.99
N GLY A 17 -2.91 -15.19 -20.99
CA GLY A 17 -4.30 -14.85 -21.33
C GLY A 17 -5.26 -14.88 -20.15
N LEU A 18 -4.83 -15.37 -18.97
CA LEU A 18 -5.62 -15.31 -17.75
C LEU A 18 -5.80 -13.86 -17.27
N CYS A 19 -6.98 -13.57 -16.71
CA CYS A 19 -7.25 -12.29 -16.05
C CYS A 19 -7.77 -12.56 -14.64
N GLN A 20 -7.21 -11.86 -13.65
CA GLN A 20 -7.57 -12.03 -12.25
C GLN A 20 -7.66 -10.68 -11.53
N ASN A 21 -8.65 -10.53 -10.66
CA ASN A 21 -8.69 -9.45 -9.70
C ASN A 21 -8.00 -9.92 -8.42
N ARG A 22 -7.05 -9.14 -7.90
CA ARG A 22 -6.36 -9.42 -6.63
C ARG A 22 -6.35 -8.18 -5.76
N SER A 23 -6.50 -8.37 -4.46
CA SER A 23 -6.32 -7.30 -3.47
C SER A 23 -5.01 -7.49 -2.70
N PHE A 24 -4.34 -6.39 -2.41
CA PHE A 24 -3.12 -6.36 -1.62
C PHE A 24 -3.28 -5.38 -0.47
N GLU A 25 -2.89 -5.80 0.73
CA GLU A 25 -2.75 -4.89 1.86
C GLU A 25 -1.28 -4.44 1.93
N VAL A 26 -1.09 -3.13 1.96
CA VAL A 26 0.21 -2.47 1.90
C VAL A 26 0.24 -1.27 2.84
N GLU A 27 1.39 -1.04 3.45
CA GLU A 27 1.63 0.13 4.27
C GLU A 27 2.22 1.23 3.39
N ALA A 28 1.65 2.42 3.45
CA ALA A 28 2.13 3.57 2.67
C ALA A 28 1.74 4.88 3.36
N ARG A 29 2.27 6.00 2.85
CA ARG A 29 1.84 7.34 3.26
C ARG A 29 0.78 7.93 2.32
N THR A 30 0.76 7.49 1.07
CA THR A 30 -0.15 7.98 0.02
C THR A 30 -0.74 6.83 -0.80
N PHE A 31 -1.85 7.08 -1.49
CA PHE A 31 -2.42 6.10 -2.42
C PHE A 31 -1.46 5.76 -3.56
N LYS A 32 -0.72 6.73 -4.10
CA LYS A 32 0.26 6.50 -5.16
C LYS A 32 1.30 5.46 -4.73
N GLU A 33 1.90 5.67 -3.57
CA GLU A 33 2.87 4.75 -2.99
C GLU A 33 2.25 3.38 -2.68
N ALA A 34 1.00 3.34 -2.23
CA ALA A 34 0.28 2.08 -2.02
C ALA A 34 0.07 1.31 -3.34
N PHE A 35 -0.33 1.98 -4.43
CA PHE A 35 -0.45 1.34 -5.74
C PHE A 35 0.90 0.84 -6.25
N ASP A 36 1.96 1.66 -6.18
CA ASP A 36 3.32 1.27 -6.59
C ASP A 36 3.81 0.04 -5.79
N ASN A 37 3.57 0.01 -4.48
CA ASN A 37 3.93 -1.12 -3.62
C ASN A 37 3.09 -2.37 -3.93
N ALA A 38 1.80 -2.21 -4.23
CA ALA A 38 0.93 -3.31 -4.62
C ALA A 38 1.35 -3.92 -5.97
N GLU A 39 1.74 -3.10 -6.96
CA GLU A 39 2.23 -3.59 -8.24
C GLU A 39 3.53 -4.36 -8.11
N LYS A 40 4.47 -3.90 -7.27
CA LYS A 40 5.73 -4.61 -7.01
C LYS A 40 5.54 -5.98 -6.38
N LYS A 41 4.42 -6.22 -5.69
CA LYS A 41 4.06 -7.55 -5.15
C LYS A 41 3.58 -8.52 -6.23
N VAL A 42 3.31 -8.05 -7.45
CA VAL A 42 2.92 -8.89 -8.58
C VAL A 42 4.17 -9.32 -9.36
N PRO A 43 4.34 -10.61 -9.74
CA PRO A 43 5.49 -11.07 -10.51
C PRO A 43 5.43 -10.53 -11.95
N GLN A 44 6.10 -9.39 -12.16
CA GLN A 44 6.02 -8.58 -13.39
C GLN A 44 6.38 -9.35 -14.67
N GLU A 45 7.31 -10.31 -14.61
CA GLU A 45 7.72 -11.14 -15.76
C GLU A 45 6.56 -11.90 -16.41
N LYS A 46 5.52 -12.22 -15.64
CA LYS A 46 4.35 -12.99 -16.09
C LYS A 46 3.17 -12.09 -16.47
N VAL A 47 3.29 -10.78 -16.26
CA VAL A 47 2.21 -9.80 -16.40
C VAL A 47 2.27 -9.13 -17.75
N LYS A 48 1.14 -9.12 -18.45
CA LYS A 48 0.94 -8.32 -19.67
C LYS A 48 0.50 -6.90 -19.35
N LYS A 49 -0.37 -6.74 -18.35
CA LYS A 49 -0.94 -5.45 -17.95
C LYS A 49 -1.50 -5.49 -16.54
N ILE A 50 -1.36 -4.40 -15.80
CA ILE A 50 -2.07 -4.16 -14.53
C ILE A 50 -3.03 -2.97 -14.73
N LYS A 51 -4.21 -3.04 -14.13
CA LYS A 51 -5.11 -1.89 -13.98
C LYS A 51 -5.41 -1.68 -12.51
N HIS A 52 -5.31 -0.42 -12.06
CA HIS A 52 -5.79 0.01 -10.75
C HIS A 52 -7.32 0.05 -10.77
N LEU A 53 -7.97 -0.61 -9.82
CA LEU A 53 -9.43 -0.60 -9.70
C LEU A 53 -9.88 0.31 -8.56
N GLN A 54 -9.40 0.02 -7.35
CA GLN A 54 -9.82 0.69 -6.13
C GLN A 54 -8.68 0.68 -5.13
N GLY A 55 -8.70 1.64 -4.21
CA GLY A 55 -7.87 1.64 -3.01
C GLY A 55 -8.66 2.21 -1.84
N ASP A 56 -8.62 1.53 -0.70
CA ASP A 56 -9.25 1.97 0.55
C ASP A 56 -8.22 2.03 1.68
N ILE A 57 -8.41 2.91 2.65
CA ILE A 57 -7.63 2.91 3.89
C ILE A 57 -8.34 1.98 4.87
N VAL A 58 -7.67 0.91 5.28
CA VAL A 58 -8.22 -0.12 6.19
C VAL A 58 -7.65 -0.06 7.60
N GLY A 59 -6.62 0.76 7.80
CA GLY A 59 -6.01 0.94 9.12
C GLY A 59 -5.03 2.10 9.17
N TYR A 60 -4.69 2.50 10.38
CA TYR A 60 -3.66 3.50 10.66
C TYR A 60 -2.56 2.83 11.45
N ILE A 61 -1.32 3.10 11.09
CA ILE A 61 -0.19 2.58 11.84
C ILE A 61 0.05 3.54 13.00
N PHE A 62 -0.16 3.03 14.21
CA PHE A 62 0.21 3.75 15.42
C PHE A 62 1.72 3.58 15.62
N GLU A 63 2.49 4.59 15.24
CA GLU A 63 3.89 4.68 15.64
C GLU A 63 3.93 5.21 17.08
N PRO A 64 4.39 4.43 18.08
CA PRO A 64 4.52 4.94 19.43
C PRO A 64 5.46 6.15 19.42
N PRO A 65 5.17 7.19 20.22
CA PRO A 65 6.01 8.38 20.28
C PRO A 65 7.45 7.95 20.60
N LYS A 66 8.41 8.37 19.76
CA LYS A 66 9.83 8.14 20.04
C LYS A 66 10.15 8.77 21.39
N ARG A 67 10.63 7.98 22.35
CA ARG A 67 11.09 8.47 23.67
C ARG A 67 12.01 9.67 23.45
N GLY A 68 11.61 10.85 23.93
CA GLY A 68 12.42 12.08 23.85
C GLY A 68 11.70 13.36 23.38
N ALA A 69 10.46 13.29 22.89
CA ALA A 69 9.71 14.49 22.46
C ALA A 69 8.97 15.24 23.60
N ASN A 70 9.02 14.72 24.83
CA ASN A 70 8.46 15.36 26.02
C ASN A 70 9.58 15.97 26.86
N ASN A 71 10.28 16.96 26.32
CA ASN A 71 10.91 17.96 27.18
C ASN A 71 9.77 18.89 27.62
N PHE A 72 8.99 18.45 28.61
CA PHE A 72 8.18 19.39 29.38
C PHE A 72 9.15 20.37 30.00
N GLU A 73 9.07 21.62 29.56
CA GLU A 73 9.73 22.77 30.14
C GLU A 73 9.34 22.84 31.63
N THR A 74 10.19 22.32 32.50
CA THR A 74 10.16 22.68 33.92
C THR A 74 10.75 24.09 34.04
N ASN A 75 9.86 25.06 34.23
CA ASN A 75 10.16 26.32 34.91
C ASN A 75 10.71 26.06 36.31
#